data_AF-A0A838SPU2-F1
#
_entry.id   AF-A0A838SPU2-F1
#
_cell.length_a   1.000
_cell.length_b   1.000
_cell.length_c   1.000
_cell.angle_alpha   90.00
_cell.angle_beta   90.00
_cell.angle_gamma   90.00
#
_symmetry.space_group_name_H-M   'P 1'
#
loop_
_entity.id
_entity.type
_entity.pdbx_description
1 polymer ?
#
loop_
_entity_poly.entity_id
_entity_poly.type
_entity_poly.pdbx_seq_one_letter_code
_entity_poly.pdbx_strand_id
1 'polypeptide(L)'
;QFELLDHGLGITNLASRGTASAAELARAELVAGGRLLATKTAHYAPQFVAVVGVTAYRVAFDRPRARIGPQEERLHGARLWVLPNPSGLNAHYQLPALVAEFAVLRQAVAAPPP
;
A
#
# COMPACT_ATOMS: atom_id res chain seq x y z
N GLN A 1 -5.16 -19.65 -5.63
CA GLN A 1 -5.74 -18.28 -5.56
C GLN A 1 -5.87 -17.76 -4.11
N PHE A 2 -6.01 -18.62 -3.10
CA PHE A 2 -6.11 -18.20 -1.68
C PHE A 2 -4.83 -18.41 -0.83
N GLU A 3 -3.73 -18.90 -1.42
CA GLU A 3 -2.48 -19.22 -0.71
C GLU A 3 -1.92 -18.03 0.12
N LEU A 4 -2.20 -16.79 -0.27
CA LEU A 4 -1.85 -15.61 0.53
C LEU A 4 -2.50 -15.62 1.92
N LEU A 5 -3.76 -16.09 2.01
CA LEU A 5 -4.49 -16.14 3.27
C LEU A 5 -3.88 -17.16 4.23
N ASP A 6 -3.33 -18.26 3.72
CA ASP A 6 -2.60 -19.26 4.51
C ASP A 6 -1.32 -18.68 5.13
N HIS A 7 -0.80 -17.58 4.56
CA HIS A 7 0.30 -16.80 5.09
C HIS A 7 -0.15 -15.58 5.91
N GLY A 8 -1.44 -15.44 6.21
CA GLY A 8 -2.00 -14.29 6.92
C GLY A 8 -1.97 -12.99 6.12
N LEU A 9 -1.84 -13.08 4.78
CA LEU A 9 -1.74 -11.94 3.88
C LEU A 9 -3.04 -11.75 3.08
N GLY A 10 -3.49 -10.50 3.00
CA GLY A 10 -4.56 -10.08 2.09
C GLY A 10 -4.01 -9.24 0.94
N ILE A 11 -4.62 -9.34 -0.24
CA ILE A 11 -4.32 -8.46 -1.38
C ILE A 11 -5.59 -7.78 -1.87
N THR A 12 -5.49 -6.49 -2.16
CA THR A 12 -6.61 -5.73 -2.72
C THR A 12 -6.12 -4.59 -3.60
N ASN A 13 -6.96 -4.19 -4.56
CA ASN A 13 -6.63 -3.10 -5.47
C ASN A 13 -7.23 -1.80 -5.00
N LEU A 14 -6.44 -0.73 -5.08
CA LEU A 14 -6.89 0.64 -4.81
C LEU A 14 -7.72 1.19 -5.97
N ALA A 15 -7.51 0.71 -7.20
CA ALA A 15 -8.33 1.03 -8.36
C ALA A 15 -8.91 -0.24 -8.98
N SER A 16 -10.18 -0.20 -9.35
CA SER A 16 -10.94 -1.34 -9.89
C SER A 16 -10.70 -1.60 -11.38
N ARG A 17 -10.13 -0.64 -12.12
CA ARG A 17 -9.80 -0.80 -13.55
C ARG A 17 -8.32 -1.12 -13.71
N GLY A 18 -7.99 -2.20 -14.43
CA GLY A 18 -6.62 -2.48 -14.84
C GLY A 18 -6.19 -1.48 -15.90
N THR A 19 -5.47 -0.44 -15.50
CA THR A 19 -4.78 0.45 -16.44
C THR A 19 -3.32 0.02 -16.53
N ALA A 20 -2.71 0.13 -17.71
CA ALA A 20 -1.30 -0.22 -17.91
C ALA A 20 -0.35 0.70 -17.11
N SER A 21 -0.86 1.82 -16.62
CA SER A 21 -0.11 2.83 -15.87
C SER A 21 -0.96 3.47 -14.76
N ALA A 22 -0.35 3.68 -13.59
CA ALA A 22 -0.95 4.45 -12.49
C ALA A 22 -1.21 5.92 -12.85
N ALA A 23 -0.59 6.44 -13.92
CA ALA A 23 -0.82 7.81 -14.40
C ALA A 23 -2.15 7.99 -15.15
N GLU A 24 -2.80 6.90 -15.56
CA GLU A 24 -4.10 6.92 -16.24
C GLU A 24 -5.28 6.86 -15.27
N LEU A 25 -5.02 6.58 -13.98
CA LEU A 25 -6.05 6.57 -12.95
C LEU A 25 -6.42 8.01 -12.60
N ALA A 26 -7.71 8.36 -12.76
CA ALA A 26 -8.17 9.67 -12.40
C ALA A 26 -8.03 9.89 -10.87
N ARG A 27 -7.71 11.12 -10.45
CA ARG A 27 -7.62 11.50 -9.01
C ARG A 27 -8.83 11.01 -8.22
N ALA A 28 -10.02 11.13 -8.79
CA ALA A 28 -11.28 10.70 -8.17
C ALA A 28 -11.33 9.19 -7.91
N GLU A 29 -10.77 8.36 -8.80
CA GLU A 29 -10.74 6.91 -8.64
C GLU A 29 -9.80 6.48 -7.53
N LEU A 30 -8.63 7.12 -7.41
CA LEU A 30 -7.71 6.88 -6.31
C LEU A 30 -8.31 7.31 -4.96
N VAL A 31 -8.99 8.45 -4.90
CA VAL A 31 -9.70 8.90 -3.69
C VAL A 31 -10.83 7.95 -3.32
N ALA A 32 -11.63 7.49 -4.29
CA ALA A 32 -12.66 6.47 -4.05
C ALA A 32 -12.04 5.15 -3.57
N GLY A 33 -10.93 4.75 -4.17
CA GLY A 33 -10.10 3.63 -3.77
C GLY A 33 -9.66 3.69 -2.31
N GLY A 34 -9.15 4.84 -1.88
CA GLY A 34 -8.76 5.09 -0.49
C GLY A 34 -9.90 4.87 0.49
N ARG A 35 -11.12 5.33 0.14
CA ARG A 35 -12.33 5.11 0.96
C ARG A 35 -12.74 3.64 1.02
N LEU A 36 -12.66 2.93 -0.09
CA LEU A 36 -12.93 1.48 -0.12
C LEU A 36 -11.90 0.70 0.68
N LEU A 37 -10.63 1.08 0.60
CA LEU A 37 -9.56 0.50 1.42
C LEU A 37 -9.81 0.76 2.90
N ALA A 38 -10.19 1.98 3.29
CA ALA A 38 -10.57 2.30 4.67
C ALA A 38 -11.71 1.40 5.17
N THR A 39 -12.76 1.23 4.36
CA THR A 39 -13.91 0.36 4.68
C THR A 39 -13.47 -1.09 4.89
N LYS A 40 -12.61 -1.63 4.02
CA LYS A 40 -12.06 -2.98 4.16
C LYS A 40 -11.20 -3.12 5.41
N THR A 41 -10.35 -2.13 5.70
CA THR A 41 -9.51 -2.13 6.90
C THR A 41 -10.35 -2.10 8.18
N ALA A 42 -11.43 -1.33 8.20
CA ALA A 42 -12.37 -1.34 9.33
C ALA A 42 -13.05 -2.71 9.52
N HIS A 43 -13.39 -3.39 8.43
CA HIS A 43 -14.07 -4.69 8.47
C HIS A 43 -13.15 -5.85 8.85
N TYR A 44 -11.96 -5.93 8.23
CA TYR A 44 -11.02 -7.04 8.41
C TYR A 44 -9.99 -6.81 9.52
N ALA A 45 -9.90 -5.58 10.05
CA ALA A 45 -9.01 -5.18 11.14
C ALA A 45 -7.55 -5.72 11.03
N PRO A 46 -6.87 -5.54 9.88
CA PRO A 46 -5.49 -6.00 9.73
C PRO A 46 -4.54 -5.19 10.63
N GLN A 47 -3.43 -5.79 11.03
CA GLN A 47 -2.40 -5.08 11.81
C GLN A 47 -1.64 -4.05 10.97
N PHE A 48 -1.47 -4.32 9.67
CA PHE A 48 -0.77 -3.47 8.71
C PHE A 48 -1.55 -3.36 7.40
N VAL A 49 -1.45 -2.18 6.78
CA VAL A 49 -1.90 -1.94 5.41
C VAL A 49 -0.73 -1.35 4.63
N ALA A 50 -0.26 -2.07 3.61
CA ALA A 50 0.81 -1.61 2.73
C ALA A 50 0.23 -1.18 1.38
N VAL A 51 0.50 0.07 0.98
CA VAL A 51 0.11 0.62 -0.33
C VAL A 51 1.33 0.64 -1.25
N VAL A 52 1.27 -0.12 -2.34
CA VAL A 52 2.34 -0.22 -3.33
C VAL A 52 2.19 0.92 -4.35
N GLY A 53 2.99 1.97 -4.18
CA GLY A 53 3.02 3.16 -5.03
C GLY A 53 2.77 4.45 -4.25
N VAL A 54 3.83 5.24 -4.07
CA VAL A 54 3.77 6.50 -3.32
C VAL A 54 2.79 7.51 -3.94
N THR A 55 2.74 7.64 -5.27
CA THR A 55 1.84 8.58 -5.93
C THR A 55 0.38 8.23 -5.68
N ALA A 56 0.02 6.95 -5.81
CA ALA A 56 -1.33 6.47 -5.54
C ALA A 56 -1.73 6.73 -4.08
N TYR A 57 -0.83 6.46 -3.13
CA TYR A 57 -1.05 6.75 -1.71
C TYR A 57 -1.27 8.26 -1.45
N ARG A 58 -0.37 9.11 -1.96
CA ARG A 58 -0.44 10.57 -1.79
C ARG A 58 -1.78 11.12 -2.25
N VAL A 59 -2.30 10.61 -3.37
CA VAL A 59 -3.58 11.03 -3.92
C VAL A 59 -4.76 10.45 -3.12
N ALA A 60 -4.76 9.15 -2.85
CA ALA A 60 -5.87 8.46 -2.22
C ALA A 60 -6.15 8.94 -0.78
N PHE A 61 -5.09 9.32 -0.05
CA PHE A 61 -5.16 9.76 1.35
C PHE A 61 -4.92 11.26 1.55
N ASP A 62 -4.77 12.03 0.45
CA ASP A 62 -4.46 13.46 0.48
C ASP A 62 -3.22 13.79 1.34
N ARG A 63 -2.13 13.09 1.06
CA ARG A 63 -0.84 13.19 1.77
C ARG A 63 0.29 13.55 0.81
N PRO A 64 0.36 14.77 0.26
CA PRO A 64 1.27 15.12 -0.84
C PRO A 64 2.76 14.91 -0.52
N ARG A 65 3.14 14.91 0.77
CA ARG A 65 4.53 14.78 1.24
C ARG A 65 4.89 13.36 1.73
N ALA A 66 3.98 12.39 1.62
CA ALA A 66 4.24 11.02 2.06
C ALA A 66 5.48 10.43 1.37
N ARG A 67 6.24 9.63 2.11
CA ARG A 67 7.47 8.96 1.64
C ARG A 67 7.31 7.45 1.72
N ILE A 68 8.20 6.72 1.05
CA ILE A 68 8.33 5.27 1.23
C ILE A 68 8.63 4.97 2.70
N GLY A 69 8.07 3.88 3.22
CA GLY A 69 8.24 3.45 4.61
C GLY A 69 6.98 3.57 5.46
N PRO A 70 7.12 3.50 6.81
CA PRO A 70 6.00 3.63 7.74
C PRO A 70 5.42 5.03 7.70
N GLN A 71 4.11 5.13 7.85
CA GLN A 71 3.40 6.41 8.01
C GLN A 71 2.97 6.58 9.47
N GLU A 72 2.94 7.83 9.94
CA GLU A 72 2.53 8.17 11.32
C GLU A 72 1.05 7.84 11.57
N GLU A 73 0.24 7.96 10.52
CA GLU A 73 -1.20 7.76 10.59
C GLU A 73 -1.57 6.28 10.57
N ARG A 74 -2.72 5.99 11.17
CA ARG A 74 -3.34 4.67 11.14
C ARG A 74 -4.59 4.69 10.29
N LEU A 75 -4.86 3.57 9.63
CA LEU A 75 -6.11 3.35 8.94
C LEU A 75 -6.97 2.42 9.80
N HIS A 76 -7.97 2.96 10.50
CA HIS A 76 -8.82 2.17 11.41
C HIS A 76 -8.03 1.26 12.38
N GLY A 77 -6.97 1.80 12.98
CA GLY A 77 -6.10 1.07 13.90
C GLY A 77 -4.92 0.33 13.25
N ALA A 78 -5.00 0.03 11.96
CA ALA A 78 -3.91 -0.60 11.20
C ALA A 78 -2.76 0.38 10.94
N ARG A 79 -1.52 -0.09 11.07
CA ARG A 79 -0.32 0.69 10.71
C ARG A 79 -0.23 0.82 9.19
N LEU A 80 -0.06 2.05 8.69
CA LEU A 80 0.11 2.30 7.27
C LEU A 80 1.57 2.23 6.84
N TRP A 81 1.82 1.61 5.69
CA TRP A 81 3.13 1.54 5.06
C TRP A 81 3.01 1.87 3.58
N VAL A 82 3.97 2.62 3.04
CA VAL A 82 4.06 2.91 1.61
C VAL A 82 5.26 2.19 1.03
N LEU A 83 5.03 1.39 -0.01
CA LEU A 83 6.07 0.63 -0.71
C LEU A 83 6.28 1.21 -2.12
N PRO A 84 7.49 1.09 -2.68
CA PRO A 84 7.72 1.42 -4.09
C PRO A 84 6.95 0.47 -5.01
N ASN A 85 6.47 0.99 -6.15
CA ASN A 85 5.80 0.18 -7.18
C ASN A 85 6.74 -0.05 -8.37
N PRO A 86 6.94 -1.29 -8.85
CA PRO A 86 7.78 -1.61 -10.02
C PRO A 86 7.27 -1.09 -11.38
N SER A 87 6.06 -0.52 -11.47
CA SER A 87 5.52 -0.01 -12.75
C SER A 87 6.43 1.04 -13.42
N GLY A 88 6.54 1.01 -14.75
CA GLY A 88 7.54 1.71 -15.58
C GLY A 88 7.71 3.24 -15.41
N LEU A 89 6.80 3.93 -14.73
CA LEU A 89 6.97 5.34 -14.33
C LEU A 89 7.98 5.53 -13.18
N ASN A 90 8.35 4.46 -12.46
CA ASN A 90 9.40 4.44 -11.44
C ASN A 90 10.56 3.50 -11.86
N ALA A 91 11.00 3.56 -13.12
CA ALA A 91 12.09 2.74 -13.67
C ALA A 91 13.44 2.86 -12.92
N HIS A 92 13.54 3.78 -11.96
CA HIS A 92 14.70 3.95 -11.09
C HIS A 92 14.75 2.98 -9.90
N TYR A 93 13.65 2.32 -9.53
CA TYR A 93 13.67 1.30 -8.46
C TYR A 93 14.06 -0.06 -9.03
N GLN A 94 15.34 -0.39 -8.91
CA GLN A 94 15.86 -1.71 -9.24
C GLN A 94 15.36 -2.76 -8.23
N LEU A 95 15.29 -4.03 -8.67
CA LEU A 95 14.82 -5.15 -7.84
C LEU A 95 15.47 -5.21 -6.43
N PRO A 96 16.79 -4.98 -6.26
CA PRO A 96 17.39 -4.98 -4.92
C PRO A 96 16.80 -3.92 -3.98
N ALA A 97 16.48 -2.73 -4.49
CA ALA A 97 15.88 -1.67 -3.70
C ALA A 97 14.42 -2.00 -3.33
N LEU A 98 13.65 -2.59 -4.24
CA LEU A 98 12.31 -3.10 -3.93
C LEU A 98 12.37 -4.13 -2.80
N VAL A 99 13.26 -5.13 -2.92
CA VAL A 99 13.43 -6.18 -1.92
C VAL A 99 13.82 -5.60 -0.55
N ALA A 100 14.71 -4.60 -0.53
CA ALA A 100 15.10 -3.93 0.71
C ALA A 100 13.89 -3.30 1.43
N GLU A 101 13.06 -2.53 0.71
CA GLU A 101 11.88 -1.88 1.30
C GLU A 101 10.84 -2.89 1.81
N PHE A 102 10.61 -3.97 1.07
CA PHE A 102 9.71 -5.05 1.50
C PHE A 102 10.27 -5.81 2.70
N ALA A 103 11.59 -5.99 2.80
CA ALA A 103 12.24 -6.64 3.93
C ALA A 103 12.08 -5.83 5.22
N VAL A 104 12.16 -4.49 5.15
CA VAL A 104 11.91 -3.62 6.31
C VAL A 104 10.49 -3.78 6.82
N LEU A 105 9.49 -3.80 5.93
CA LEU A 105 8.10 -4.06 6.34
C LEU A 105 7.98 -5.45 6.99
N ARG A 106 8.58 -6.49 6.40
CA ARG A 106 8.54 -7.86 6.96
C ARG A 106 9.11 -7.91 8.38
N GLN A 107 10.22 -7.22 8.64
CA GLN A 107 10.82 -7.14 9.97
C GLN A 107 9.90 -6.42 10.96
N ALA A 108 9.26 -5.32 10.54
CA ALA A 108 8.31 -4.58 11.36
C ALA A 108 7.06 -5.41 11.71
N VAL A 109 6.60 -6.28 10.80
CA VAL A 109 5.49 -7.21 11.05
C VAL A 109 5.88 -8.31 12.04
N ALA A 110 7.13 -8.81 11.96
CA ALA A 110 7.63 -9.88 12.82
C ALA A 110 8.02 -9.39 14.23
N ALA A 111 8.24 -8.09 14.42
CA ALA A 111 8.53 -7.53 15.72
C ALA A 111 7.27 -7.60 16.63
N PRO A 112 7.39 -8.08 17.87
CA PRO A 112 6.28 -8.03 18.81
C PRO A 112 5.85 -6.57 19.03
N PRO A 113 4.56 -6.29 19.25
CA PRO A 113 4.13 -4.95 19.63
C PRO A 113 4.87 -4.52 20.91
N PRO A 114 5.27 -3.23 21.02
CA PRO A 114 5.84 -2.70 22.26
C PRO A 114 4.84 -2.78 23.41
#